data_AF-A0A3D5H825-F1
#
_entry.id   AF-A0A3D5H825-F1
#
_cell.length_a   1.000
_cell.length_b   1.000
_cell.length_c   1.000
_cell.angle_alpha   90.00
_cell.angle_beta   90.00
_cell.angle_gamma   90.00
#
_symmetry.space_group_name_H-M   'P 1'
#
loop_
_entity.id
_entity.type
_entity.pdbx_description
1 polymer ?
#
loop_
_entity_poly.entity_id
_entity_poly.type
_entity_poly.pdbx_seq_one_letter_code
_entity_poly.pdbx_strand_id
1 'polypeptide(L)'
;MISIRWNHLLQVSIILLVLQIVSIGCKKDDTVITREGDTELPTVSILDPSQGAIVQGVDTIVVSATDNIGVTKVEMYLNNQLAATKTGQPWIFVWTTTLFTDSAYNLQAKAYDAAGNVSA
;
A
#
# COMPACT_ATOMS: atom_id res chain seq x y z
N MET A 1 -55.05 -18.71 -61.85
CA MET A 1 -55.54 -17.68 -60.91
C MET A 1 -55.61 -18.29 -59.52
N ILE A 2 -55.09 -17.55 -58.55
CA ILE A 2 -54.79 -17.92 -57.16
C ILE A 2 -56.05 -18.29 -56.37
N SER A 3 -55.97 -19.32 -55.53
CA SER A 3 -56.72 -19.33 -54.27
C SER A 3 -56.07 -20.26 -53.26
N ILE A 4 -55.26 -19.67 -52.38
CA ILE A 4 -54.83 -20.29 -51.13
C ILE A 4 -55.73 -19.69 -50.05
N ARG A 5 -56.49 -20.54 -49.34
CA ARG A 5 -57.17 -20.15 -48.11
C ARG A 5 -56.54 -20.87 -46.93
N TRP A 6 -55.67 -20.17 -46.20
CA TRP A 6 -55.24 -20.59 -44.87
C TRP A 6 -56.23 -20.06 -43.84
N ASN A 7 -56.67 -20.97 -42.98
CA ASN A 7 -57.63 -20.74 -41.92
C ASN A 7 -57.01 -19.87 -40.80
N HIS A 8 -57.59 -18.69 -40.57
CA HIS A 8 -57.44 -17.96 -39.31
C HIS A 8 -58.19 -18.69 -38.20
N LEU A 9 -57.83 -18.42 -36.93
CA LEU A 9 -58.28 -19.04 -35.67
C LEU A 9 -57.37 -20.24 -35.31
N LEU A 10 -56.33 -20.07 -34.49
CA LEU A 10 -56.41 -19.62 -33.09
C LEU A 10 -55.23 -18.70 -32.73
N GLN A 11 -55.51 -17.40 -32.60
CA GLN A 11 -54.73 -16.50 -31.75
C GLN A 11 -55.05 -16.81 -30.28
N VAL A 12 -54.35 -17.73 -29.60
CA VAL A 12 -54.11 -17.66 -28.14
C VAL A 12 -52.91 -18.57 -27.78
N SER A 13 -51.70 -18.03 -27.89
CA SER A 13 -50.45 -18.42 -27.20
C SER A 13 -49.36 -17.52 -27.79
N ILE A 14 -49.47 -16.20 -27.67
CA ILE A 14 -48.78 -15.45 -26.60
C ILE A 14 -47.38 -16.07 -26.42
N ILE A 15 -46.39 -15.60 -27.17
CA ILE A 15 -45.55 -14.49 -26.68
C ILE A 15 -45.00 -14.82 -25.29
N LEU A 16 -44.47 -16.04 -25.12
CA LEU A 16 -43.69 -16.41 -23.93
C LEU A 16 -42.43 -17.22 -24.28
N LEU A 17 -41.88 -17.01 -25.49
CA LEU A 17 -40.65 -17.70 -25.88
C LEU A 17 -39.76 -16.92 -26.86
N VAL A 18 -39.85 -15.59 -27.01
CA VAL A 18 -38.83 -14.85 -27.80
C VAL A 18 -38.69 -13.37 -27.40
N LEU A 19 -38.61 -13.06 -26.11
CA LEU A 19 -38.16 -11.73 -25.68
C LEU A 19 -37.26 -11.90 -24.44
N GLN A 20 -36.09 -11.28 -24.45
CA GLN A 20 -35.07 -11.23 -23.38
C GLN A 20 -33.90 -12.24 -23.38
N ILE A 21 -33.44 -12.71 -24.54
CA ILE A 21 -31.98 -12.93 -24.71
C ILE A 21 -31.43 -12.12 -25.89
N VAL A 22 -31.81 -10.84 -25.94
CA VAL A 22 -31.02 -9.80 -26.62
C VAL A 22 -30.39 -8.96 -25.53
N SER A 23 -29.46 -9.56 -24.79
CA SER A 23 -28.43 -8.90 -23.99
C SER A 23 -27.48 -9.98 -23.48
N ILE A 24 -26.81 -10.70 -24.38
CA ILE A 24 -25.39 -10.94 -24.11
C ILE A 24 -24.77 -9.57 -24.37
N GLY A 25 -24.94 -8.66 -23.42
CA GLY A 25 -23.94 -7.65 -23.24
C GLY A 25 -22.66 -8.46 -23.12
N CYS A 26 -21.69 -8.19 -23.98
CA CYS A 26 -20.35 -8.14 -23.44
C CYS A 26 -20.43 -7.05 -22.36
N LYS A 27 -20.95 -7.40 -21.18
CA LYS A 27 -20.33 -6.93 -19.96
C LYS A 27 -18.92 -7.44 -20.18
N LYS A 28 -18.06 -6.56 -20.70
CA LYS A 28 -16.71 -6.62 -20.20
C LYS A 28 -16.94 -6.63 -18.71
N ASP A 29 -16.61 -7.75 -18.11
CA ASP A 29 -16.39 -7.75 -16.69
C ASP A 29 -15.16 -6.85 -16.53
N ASP A 30 -15.40 -5.55 -16.64
CA ASP A 30 -14.53 -4.50 -16.16
C ASP A 30 -14.75 -4.53 -14.64
N THR A 31 -14.53 -5.71 -14.03
CA THR A 31 -13.83 -5.76 -12.77
C THR A 31 -12.51 -5.08 -13.08
N VAL A 32 -12.54 -3.74 -13.04
CA VAL A 32 -11.34 -2.96 -12.85
C VAL A 32 -10.88 -3.48 -11.50
N ILE A 33 -9.96 -4.44 -11.52
CA ILE A 33 -9.06 -4.68 -10.42
C ILE A 33 -8.22 -3.40 -10.38
N THR A 34 -8.83 -2.30 -9.95
CA THR A 34 -8.08 -1.24 -9.32
C THR A 34 -7.49 -1.99 -8.14
N ARG A 35 -6.23 -2.42 -8.28
CA ARG A 35 -5.40 -2.63 -7.10
C ARG A 35 -5.54 -1.31 -6.37
N GLU A 36 -6.41 -1.27 -5.35
CA GLU A 36 -6.51 -0.09 -4.51
C GLU A 36 -5.09 0.14 -4.04
N GLY A 37 -4.54 1.29 -4.44
CA GLY A 37 -3.20 1.66 -4.05
C GLY A 37 -3.15 1.67 -2.52
N ASP A 38 -2.03 1.25 -1.96
CA ASP A 38 -1.87 1.38 -0.53
C ASP A 38 -1.85 2.86 -0.15
N THR A 39 -2.71 3.24 0.80
CA THR A 39 -2.85 4.61 1.28
C THR A 39 -2.57 4.73 2.78
N GLU A 40 -2.24 3.62 3.45
CA GLU A 40 -1.94 3.64 4.87
C GLU A 40 -0.52 4.17 5.10
N LEU A 41 -0.35 5.05 6.08
CA LEU A 41 0.98 5.54 6.41
C LEU A 41 1.71 4.51 7.27
N PRO A 42 3.00 4.25 7.00
CA PRO A 42 3.84 3.50 7.91
C PRO A 42 3.90 4.16 9.30
N THR A 43 4.11 3.33 10.30
CA THR A 43 4.41 3.75 11.67
C THR A 43 5.88 3.49 11.98
N VAL A 44 6.53 4.39 12.72
CA VAL A 44 7.94 4.28 13.08
C VAL A 44 8.18 4.72 14.52
N SER A 45 9.08 4.04 15.23
CA SER A 45 9.53 4.45 16.57
C SER A 45 10.97 4.04 16.82
N ILE A 46 11.71 4.87 17.53
CA ILE A 46 13.06 4.54 18.00
C ILE A 46 12.91 3.83 19.34
N LEU A 47 13.39 2.59 19.40
CA LEU A 47 13.34 1.75 20.59
C LEU A 47 14.58 1.92 21.47
N ASP A 48 15.73 2.13 20.82
CA ASP A 48 17.02 2.34 21.47
C ASP A 48 17.89 3.24 20.57
N PRO A 49 18.70 4.17 21.11
CA PRO A 49 18.78 4.55 22.52
C PRO A 49 17.48 5.18 23.03
N SER A 50 17.18 4.97 24.32
CA SER A 50 16.09 5.68 24.99
C SER A 50 16.35 7.19 25.06
N GLN A 51 15.30 7.99 25.17
CA GLN A 51 15.42 9.45 25.20
C GLN A 51 16.31 9.89 26.38
N GLY A 52 17.35 10.67 26.07
CA GLY A 52 18.30 11.17 27.06
C GLY A 52 19.42 10.19 27.42
N ALA A 53 19.52 9.04 26.76
CA ALA A 53 20.64 8.13 26.94
C ALA A 53 21.97 8.77 26.51
N ILE A 54 23.04 8.36 27.20
CA ILE A 54 24.41 8.72 26.87
C ILE A 54 25.03 7.54 26.13
N VAL A 55 25.46 7.78 24.89
CA VAL A 55 26.05 6.77 23.99
C VAL A 55 27.52 7.09 23.74
N GLN A 56 28.37 6.06 23.63
CA GLN A 56 29.82 6.24 23.44
C GLN A 56 30.44 5.13 22.59
N GLY A 57 31.46 5.47 21.79
CA GLY A 57 32.18 4.51 20.97
C GLY A 57 31.35 4.05 19.78
N VAL A 58 31.04 2.75 19.73
CA VAL A 58 30.18 2.15 18.70
C VAL A 58 28.91 1.67 19.39
N ASP A 59 27.81 2.31 19.06
CA ASP A 59 26.48 2.01 19.56
C ASP A 59 25.53 1.64 18.40
N THR A 60 24.31 1.23 18.72
CA THR A 60 23.27 0.91 17.75
C THR A 60 22.00 1.69 18.00
N ILE A 61 21.38 2.17 16.92
CA ILE A 61 20.02 2.71 16.96
C ILE A 61 19.07 1.61 16.47
N VAL A 62 18.17 1.18 17.35
CA VAL A 62 17.16 0.16 17.07
C VAL A 62 15.84 0.85 16.80
N VAL A 63 15.26 0.57 15.63
CA VAL A 63 14.00 1.16 15.17
C VAL A 63 12.95 0.07 15.01
N SER A 64 11.70 0.37 15.37
CA SER A 64 10.52 -0.37 14.94
C SER A 64 9.89 0.37 13.77
N ALA A 65 9.55 -0.35 12.71
CA ALA A 65 8.76 0.20 11.61
C ALA A 65 7.77 -0.85 11.11
N THR A 66 6.49 -0.47 11.05
CA THR A 66 5.36 -1.34 10.72
C THR A 66 4.38 -0.63 9.81
N ASP A 67 3.74 -1.40 8.95
CA ASP A 67 2.78 -0.94 7.94
C ASP A 67 1.85 -2.11 7.58
N ASN A 68 0.69 -1.84 6.97
CA ASN A 68 -0.31 -2.86 6.61
C ASN A 68 0.15 -3.79 5.49
N ILE A 69 0.92 -3.30 4.50
CA ILE A 69 1.50 -4.11 3.41
C ILE A 69 2.98 -4.33 3.66
N GLY A 70 3.71 -3.28 4.04
CA GLY A 70 5.10 -3.42 4.44
C GLY A 70 5.96 -2.19 4.19
N VAL A 71 6.96 -2.06 5.06
CA VAL A 71 7.98 -1.00 4.97
C VAL A 71 9.11 -1.43 4.06
N THR A 72 9.43 -0.62 3.05
CA THR A 72 10.50 -0.85 2.09
C THR A 72 11.82 -0.21 2.51
N LYS A 73 11.76 0.89 3.26
CA LYS A 73 12.93 1.67 3.67
C LYS A 73 12.69 2.40 4.98
N VAL A 74 13.72 2.48 5.81
CA VAL A 74 13.80 3.37 6.96
C VAL A 74 15.00 4.29 6.79
N GLU A 75 14.78 5.58 6.98
CA GLU A 75 15.81 6.61 7.04
C GLU A 75 16.00 7.08 8.48
N MET A 76 17.26 7.23 8.89
CA MET A 76 17.66 7.71 10.20
C MET A 76 18.30 9.09 10.06
N TYR A 77 17.82 10.05 10.84
CA TYR A 77 18.26 11.43 10.84
C TYR A 77 18.87 11.83 12.19
N LEU A 78 19.96 12.58 12.14
CA LEU A 78 20.61 13.21 13.29
C LEU A 78 20.54 14.72 13.11
N ASN A 79 19.88 15.44 14.02
CA ASN A 79 19.68 16.90 13.93
C ASN A 79 19.09 17.31 12.55
N ASN A 80 18.06 16.60 12.10
CA ASN A 80 17.40 16.78 10.80
C ASN A 80 18.27 16.53 9.56
N GLN A 81 19.51 16.03 9.72
CA GLN A 81 20.37 15.60 8.61
C GLN A 81 20.25 14.09 8.43
N LEU A 82 20.07 13.63 7.19
CA LEU A 82 20.05 12.20 6.88
C LEU A 82 21.41 11.58 7.23
N ALA A 83 21.41 10.67 8.20
CA ALA A 83 22.59 9.98 8.67
C ALA A 83 22.75 8.61 8.01
N ALA A 84 21.65 7.87 7.84
CA ALA A 84 21.69 6.53 7.25
C ALA A 84 20.34 6.13 6.65
N THR A 85 20.38 5.15 5.75
CA THR A 85 19.21 4.54 5.11
C THR A 85 19.35 3.03 5.15
N LYS A 86 18.25 2.32 5.42
CA LYS A 86 18.20 0.86 5.43
C LYS A 86 16.94 0.35 4.73
N THR A 87 17.06 -0.72 3.96
CA THR A 87 15.97 -1.26 3.12
C THR A 87 15.55 -2.68 3.49
N GLY A 88 15.91 -3.14 4.70
CA GLY A 88 15.52 -4.47 5.17
C GLY A 88 15.66 -4.62 6.69
N GLN A 89 14.84 -5.51 7.24
CA GLN A 89 14.85 -5.87 8.65
C GLN A 89 16.08 -6.72 9.02
N PRO A 90 16.56 -6.66 10.27
CA PRO A 90 16.08 -5.78 11.34
C PRO A 90 16.51 -4.31 11.13
N TRP A 91 15.68 -3.35 11.52
CA TRP A 91 15.93 -1.91 11.38
C TRP A 91 16.93 -1.39 12.44
N ILE A 92 18.16 -1.87 12.32
CA ILE A 92 19.28 -1.53 13.22
C ILE A 92 20.31 -0.71 12.42
N PHE A 93 20.69 0.44 12.95
CA PHE A 93 21.71 1.34 12.41
C PHE A 93 22.91 1.37 13.34
N VAL A 94 24.13 1.29 12.79
CA VAL A 94 25.36 1.42 13.58
C VAL A 94 25.69 2.91 13.72
N TRP A 95 25.94 3.34 14.94
CA TRP A 95 26.35 4.71 15.26
C TRP A 95 27.73 4.72 15.90
N THR A 96 28.75 5.12 15.13
CA THR A 96 30.10 5.35 15.65
C THR A 96 30.20 6.80 16.14
N THR A 97 30.04 7.03 17.44
CA THR A 97 29.93 8.38 18.03
C THR A 97 31.21 9.19 17.89
N THR A 98 32.37 8.54 17.72
CA THR A 98 33.66 9.22 17.53
C THR A 98 33.79 9.96 16.20
N LEU A 99 32.89 9.73 15.25
CA LEU A 99 32.80 10.47 13.98
C LEU A 99 32.00 11.77 14.11
N PHE A 100 31.43 12.03 15.29
CA PHE A 100 30.52 13.13 15.57
C PHE A 100 31.08 14.01 16.69
N THR A 101 30.67 15.28 16.72
CA THR A 101 30.99 16.18 17.82
C THR A 101 30.28 15.73 19.09
N ASP A 102 30.95 15.81 20.23
CA ASP A 102 30.30 15.51 21.52
C ASP A 102 29.24 16.59 21.85
N SER A 103 27.98 16.28 21.56
CA SER A 103 26.82 17.13 21.86
C SER A 103 25.55 16.32 21.98
N ALA A 104 24.46 16.97 22.40
CA ALA A 104 23.12 16.39 22.27
C ALA A 104 22.75 16.24 20.77
N TYR A 105 22.14 15.10 20.42
CA TYR A 105 21.61 14.83 19.09
C TYR A 105 20.11 14.55 19.16
N ASN A 106 19.34 15.14 18.24
CA ASN A 106 17.94 14.81 18.01
C ASN A 106 17.86 13.68 16.96
N LEU A 107 17.48 12.48 17.42
CA LEU A 107 17.29 11.32 16.56
C LEU A 107 15.85 11.33 16.00
N GLN A 108 15.71 11.16 14.69
CA GLN A 108 14.42 11.00 14.03
C GLN A 108 14.48 9.86 13.01
N ALA A 109 13.45 9.03 12.94
CA ALA A 109 13.34 7.98 11.93
C ALA A 109 12.16 8.27 11.01
N LYS A 110 12.27 7.88 9.74
CA LYS A 110 11.16 7.90 8.77
C LYS A 110 11.05 6.54 8.10
N ALA A 111 9.87 5.94 8.10
CA ALA A 111 9.58 4.71 7.38
C ALA A 111 8.85 5.03 6.07
N TYR A 112 9.16 4.26 5.03
CA TYR A 112 8.61 4.39 3.68
C TYR A 112 8.07 3.03 3.23
N ASP A 113 6.92 3.00 2.59
CA ASP A 113 6.34 1.79 2.00
C ASP A 113 6.64 1.67 0.50
N ALA A 114 5.95 0.76 -0.20
CA ALA A 114 6.08 0.59 -1.65
C ALA A 114 5.15 1.51 -2.47
N ALA A 115 4.15 2.13 -1.84
CA ALA A 115 3.20 3.03 -2.49
C ALA A 115 3.59 4.52 -2.41
N GLY A 116 4.66 4.82 -1.68
CA GLY A 116 5.17 6.18 -1.50
C GLY A 116 4.66 6.88 -0.24
N ASN A 117 3.97 6.17 0.65
CA ASN A 117 3.56 6.69 1.95
C ASN A 117 4.77 6.78 2.89
N VAL A 118 4.78 7.80 3.75
CA VAL A 118 5.88 8.08 4.68
C VAL A 118 5.32 8.31 6.08
N SER A 119 5.96 7.73 7.08
CA SER A 119 5.58 7.95 8.48
C SER A 119 5.66 9.43 8.87
N ALA A 120 4.76 9.85 9.76
CA ALA A 120 4.78 11.17 10.39
C ALA A 120 6.01 11.39 11.28
#